data_AF-A0A6H0XXC1-F1
#
_entry.id   AF-A0A6H0XXC1-F1
#
_cell.length_a   1.000
_cell.length_b   1.000
_cell.length_c   1.000
_cell.angle_alpha   90.00
_cell.angle_beta   90.00
_cell.angle_gamma   90.00
#
_symmetry.space_group_name_H-M   'P 1'
#
loop_
_entity.id
_entity.type
_entity.pdbx_description
1 polymer ?
#
loop_
_entity_poly.entity_id
_entity_poly.type
_entity_poly.pdbx_seq_one_letter_code
_entity_poly.pdbx_strand_id
1 'polypeptide(L)'
;MADVEPTSPLTRILASMDPAVRRELPMPSATKAGNIEQAQATLFLCSIKLRGRIELWAQRSGSNFVAEGHAFRTWLESWETAFSALLSNAMPSMHQDDVDRCRVIKANHLSCIVLAALLESNPGARRANVDKDCLAIVGLATAVLDGHTSHSSRASKSAMTMAEPLVIVQSYASSTELRNHAAHLLARHYNVQETQQPASTSPASSVATSSPRSVLSQSFGHSRTSSQGRYSG
;
A
#
# COMPACT_ATOMS: atom_id res chain seq x y z
N MET A 1 23.57 13.77 7.67
CA MET A 1 22.56 13.79 6.58
C MET A 1 21.41 12.94 7.07
N ALA A 2 20.22 13.52 7.26
CA ALA A 2 19.06 12.76 7.66
C ALA A 2 18.50 12.05 6.42
N ASP A 3 18.54 10.72 6.42
CA ASP A 3 17.88 9.89 5.41
C ASP A 3 16.37 10.18 5.48
N VAL A 4 15.86 10.90 4.48
CA VAL A 4 14.42 11.01 4.25
C VAL A 4 14.02 9.72 3.57
N GLU A 5 13.69 8.72 4.37
CA GLU A 5 13.10 7.48 3.87
C GLU A 5 11.86 7.86 3.02
N PRO A 6 11.75 7.42 1.76
CA PRO A 6 10.58 7.71 0.93
C PRO A 6 9.39 6.97 1.54
N THR A 7 8.74 7.66 2.47
CA THR A 7 7.52 7.19 3.13
C THR A 7 6.46 7.16 2.06
N SER A 8 6.17 5.94 1.61
CA SER A 8 5.10 5.64 0.66
C SER A 8 3.84 6.44 1.04
N PRO A 9 3.06 6.95 0.06
CA PRO A 9 1.77 7.60 0.33
C PRO A 9 0.88 6.77 1.28
N LEU A 10 1.02 5.44 1.21
CA LEU A 10 0.49 4.46 2.16
C LEU A 10 0.90 4.72 3.60
N THR A 11 2.20 4.86 3.87
CA THR A 11 2.72 5.11 5.22
C THR A 11 2.19 6.44 5.76
N ARG A 12 1.95 7.45 4.91
CA ARG A 12 1.34 8.72 5.33
C ARG A 12 -0.15 8.60 5.64
N ILE A 13 -0.93 7.96 4.76
CA ILE A 13 -2.38 7.74 5.00
C ILE A 13 -2.57 6.89 6.24
N LEU A 14 -1.79 5.82 6.37
CA LEU A 14 -1.75 5.01 7.56
C LEU A 14 -1.39 5.86 8.75
N ALA A 15 -0.21 6.49 8.79
CA ALA A 15 0.22 7.34 9.91
C ALA A 15 -0.83 8.39 10.33
N SER A 16 -1.67 8.87 9.41
CA SER A 16 -2.78 9.79 9.70
C SER A 16 -4.03 9.13 10.32
N MET A 17 -4.24 7.82 10.12
CA MET A 17 -5.33 7.07 10.74
C MET A 17 -4.95 6.61 12.15
N ASP A 18 -5.87 6.82 13.08
CA ASP A 18 -5.77 6.32 14.46
C ASP A 18 -5.52 4.79 14.43
N PRO A 19 -4.49 4.28 15.14
CA PRO A 19 -4.19 2.85 15.19
C PRO A 19 -5.35 2.00 15.74
N ALA A 20 -6.27 2.55 16.55
CA ALA A 20 -7.50 1.88 16.96
C ALA A 20 -8.47 1.72 15.77
N VAL A 21 -8.65 2.75 14.95
CA VAL A 21 -9.48 2.70 13.74
C VAL A 21 -8.93 1.69 12.74
N ARG A 22 -7.60 1.58 12.60
CA ARG A 22 -6.98 0.55 11.74
C ARG A 22 -7.24 -0.89 12.22
N ARG A 23 -7.42 -1.10 13.53
CA ARG A 23 -7.64 -2.43 14.12
C ARG A 23 -9.06 -2.95 13.90
N GLU A 24 -10.04 -2.05 13.81
CA GLU A 24 -11.48 -2.35 13.77
C GLU A 24 -12.09 -2.39 12.37
N LEU A 25 -11.33 -2.09 11.32
CA LEU A 25 -11.85 -2.18 9.96
C LEU A 25 -12.34 -3.61 9.67
N PRO A 26 -13.63 -3.83 9.36
CA PRO A 26 -14.12 -5.15 8.98
C PRO A 26 -13.36 -5.63 7.76
N MET A 27 -13.13 -6.95 7.64
CA MET A 27 -12.58 -7.48 6.39
C MET A 27 -13.55 -7.13 5.26
N PRO A 28 -13.09 -6.49 4.17
CA PRO A 28 -13.97 -6.19 3.05
C PRO A 28 -14.54 -7.48 2.46
N SER A 29 -15.77 -7.49 1.95
CA SER A 29 -16.32 -8.70 1.35
C SER A 29 -15.54 -9.09 0.09
N ALA A 30 -15.00 -10.31 0.04
CA ALA A 30 -14.25 -10.83 -1.11
C ALA A 30 -15.15 -11.28 -2.28
N THR A 31 -16.47 -11.34 -2.08
CA THR A 31 -17.38 -12.09 -2.96
C THR A 31 -17.63 -11.51 -4.34
N LYS A 32 -17.36 -10.21 -4.58
CA LYS A 32 -17.57 -9.58 -5.91
C LYS A 32 -16.58 -8.43 -6.15
N ALA A 33 -15.53 -8.69 -6.92
CA ALA A 33 -14.76 -7.62 -7.56
C ALA A 33 -15.50 -7.17 -8.82
N GLY A 34 -16.21 -6.05 -8.75
CA GLY A 34 -17.00 -5.54 -9.89
C GLY A 34 -16.15 -4.96 -11.02
N ASN A 35 -14.94 -4.49 -10.70
CA ASN A 35 -13.96 -3.94 -11.64
C ASN A 35 -12.54 -3.95 -11.02
N ILE A 36 -11.54 -3.55 -11.81
CA ILE A 36 -10.12 -3.52 -11.41
C ILE A 36 -9.90 -2.53 -10.26
N GLU A 37 -10.56 -1.36 -10.27
CA GLU A 37 -10.47 -0.35 -9.22
C GLU A 37 -10.92 -0.89 -7.87
N GLN A 38 -12.05 -1.60 -7.84
CA GLN A 38 -12.61 -2.20 -6.64
C GLN A 38 -11.74 -3.36 -6.15
N ALA A 39 -11.23 -4.20 -7.05
CA ALA A 39 -10.27 -5.25 -6.71
C ALA A 39 -9.02 -4.65 -6.03
N GLN A 40 -8.49 -3.58 -6.62
CA GLN A 40 -7.34 -2.85 -6.09
C GLN A 40 -7.63 -2.25 -4.71
N ALA A 41 -8.75 -1.54 -4.55
CA ALA A 41 -9.11 -0.89 -3.29
C ALA A 41 -9.34 -1.90 -2.16
N THR A 42 -10.01 -3.01 -2.45
CA THR A 42 -10.27 -4.08 -1.46
C THR A 42 -8.98 -4.76 -1.01
N LEU A 43 -8.08 -5.07 -1.96
CA LEU A 43 -6.78 -5.65 -1.64
C LEU A 43 -5.88 -4.68 -0.86
N PHE A 44 -5.90 -3.40 -1.23
CA PHE A 44 -5.20 -2.34 -0.52
C PHE A 44 -5.65 -2.25 0.95
N LEU A 45 -6.96 -2.28 1.22
CA LEU A 45 -7.46 -2.31 2.61
C LEU A 45 -7.02 -3.57 3.36
N CYS A 46 -6.96 -4.72 2.68
CA CYS A 46 -6.44 -5.94 3.27
C CYS A 46 -4.96 -5.81 3.66
N SER A 47 -4.11 -5.29 2.78
CA SER A 47 -2.66 -5.17 3.04
C SER A 47 -2.38 -4.26 4.24
N ILE A 48 -3.13 -3.16 4.36
CA ILE A 48 -3.12 -2.26 5.52
C ILE A 48 -3.43 -3.02 6.81
N LYS A 49 -4.54 -3.76 6.81
CA LYS A 49 -4.99 -4.47 8.01
C LYS A 49 -4.02 -5.58 8.40
N LEU A 50 -3.51 -6.33 7.42
CA LEU A 50 -2.55 -7.40 7.65
C LEU A 50 -1.25 -6.87 8.26
N ARG A 51 -0.72 -5.74 7.76
CA ARG A 51 0.48 -5.12 8.33
C ARG A 51 0.27 -4.70 9.78
N GLY A 52 -0.84 -4.02 10.07
CA GLY A 52 -1.17 -3.63 11.46
C GLY A 52 -1.26 -4.84 12.39
N ARG A 53 -1.69 -6.01 11.89
CA ARG A 53 -1.73 -7.25 12.66
C ARG A 53 -0.35 -7.87 12.88
N ILE A 54 0.52 -7.85 11.87
CA ILE A 54 1.90 -8.33 12.01
C ILE A 54 2.69 -7.47 13.00
N GLU A 55 2.53 -6.16 12.97
CA GLU A 55 3.15 -5.25 13.94
C GLU A 55 2.70 -5.55 15.38
N LEU A 56 1.41 -5.80 15.57
CA LEU A 56 0.87 -6.19 16.88
C LEU A 56 1.35 -7.58 17.33
N TRP A 57 1.50 -8.52 16.39
CA TRP A 57 2.06 -9.83 16.66
C TRP A 57 3.51 -9.74 17.13
N ALA A 58 4.35 -8.93 16.47
CA ALA A 58 5.73 -8.71 16.89
C ALA A 58 5.82 -8.15 18.32
N GLN A 59 4.79 -7.44 18.79
CA GLN A 59 4.72 -6.86 20.14
C GLN A 59 4.07 -7.77 21.19
N ARG A 60 3.32 -8.81 20.78
CA ARG A 60 2.53 -9.64 21.70
C ARG A 60 2.74 -11.13 21.43
N SER A 61 3.26 -11.84 22.42
CA SER A 61 3.27 -13.31 22.42
C SER A 61 1.89 -13.83 22.86
N GLY A 62 1.08 -14.36 21.93
CA GLY A 62 -0.25 -14.89 22.24
C GLY A 62 -0.74 -15.95 21.24
N SER A 63 -1.72 -16.75 21.64
CA SER A 63 -2.26 -17.89 20.86
C SER A 63 -3.29 -17.51 19.79
N ASN A 64 -3.88 -16.31 19.83
CA ASN A 64 -4.95 -15.90 18.92
C ASN A 64 -4.49 -15.57 17.49
N PHE A 65 -3.18 -15.42 17.27
CA PHE A 65 -2.64 -14.98 15.97
C PHE A 65 -2.73 -16.05 14.88
N VAL A 66 -2.68 -17.33 15.24
CA VAL A 66 -2.78 -18.43 14.28
C VAL A 66 -4.17 -18.48 13.65
N ALA A 67 -5.23 -18.30 14.45
CA ALA A 67 -6.61 -18.26 13.96
C ALA A 67 -6.86 -17.05 13.04
N GLU A 68 -6.31 -15.89 13.39
CA GLU A 68 -6.36 -14.70 12.52
C GLU A 68 -5.61 -14.93 11.20
N GLY A 69 -4.42 -15.55 11.24
CA GLY A 69 -3.65 -15.92 10.04
C GLY A 69 -4.45 -16.80 9.07
N HIS A 70 -5.14 -17.83 9.58
CA HIS A 70 -6.03 -18.67 8.78
C HIS A 70 -7.19 -17.87 8.17
N ALA A 71 -7.83 -16.99 8.94
CA ALA A 71 -8.93 -16.15 8.43
C ALA A 71 -8.46 -15.22 7.29
N PHE A 72 -7.26 -14.64 7.39
CA PHE A 72 -6.67 -13.85 6.30
C PHE A 72 -6.39 -14.69 5.07
N ARG A 73 -5.86 -15.92 5.23
CA ARG A 73 -5.61 -16.82 4.10
C ARG A 73 -6.89 -17.17 3.37
N THR A 74 -7.92 -17.62 4.09
CA THR A 74 -9.23 -17.93 3.49
C THR A 74 -9.82 -16.72 2.76
N TRP A 75 -9.64 -15.53 3.31
CA TRP A 75 -10.05 -14.30 2.65
C TRP A 75 -9.25 -14.04 1.35
N LEU A 76 -7.93 -14.19 1.38
CA LEU A 76 -7.05 -14.00 0.21
C LEU A 76 -7.35 -15.00 -0.92
N GLU A 77 -7.71 -16.24 -0.58
CA GLU A 77 -8.13 -17.28 -1.53
C GLU A 77 -9.49 -16.94 -2.17
N SER A 78 -10.45 -16.47 -1.38
CA SER A 78 -11.74 -16.02 -1.87
C SER A 78 -11.59 -14.79 -2.80
N TRP A 79 -10.76 -13.83 -2.41
CA TRP A 79 -10.45 -12.66 -3.22
C TRP A 79 -9.76 -13.06 -4.54
N GLU A 80 -8.81 -14.00 -4.50
CA GLU A 80 -8.12 -14.50 -5.70
C GLU A 80 -9.09 -15.16 -6.68
N THR A 81 -10.05 -15.93 -6.16
CA THR A 81 -11.09 -16.57 -6.96
C THR A 81 -11.95 -15.52 -7.67
N ALA A 82 -12.40 -14.49 -6.94
CA ALA A 82 -13.19 -13.40 -7.49
C ALA A 82 -12.41 -12.57 -8.52
N PHE A 83 -11.13 -12.29 -8.24
CA PHE A 83 -10.27 -11.55 -9.17
C PHE A 83 -9.98 -12.35 -10.44
N SER A 84 -9.72 -13.66 -10.32
CA SER A 84 -9.53 -14.54 -11.48
C SER A 84 -10.77 -14.62 -12.36
N ALA A 85 -11.97 -14.64 -11.76
CA ALA A 85 -13.22 -14.58 -12.51
C ALA A 85 -13.39 -13.24 -13.24
N LEU A 86 -13.05 -12.12 -12.59
CA LEU A 86 -13.03 -10.80 -13.22
C LEU A 86 -12.07 -10.79 -14.43
N LEU A 87 -10.84 -11.27 -14.26
CA LEU A 87 -9.84 -11.32 -15.33
C LEU A 87 -10.28 -12.22 -16.48
N SER A 88 -10.85 -13.39 -16.20
CA SER A 88 -11.32 -14.31 -17.25
C SER A 88 -12.35 -13.65 -18.18
N ASN A 89 -13.18 -12.75 -17.64
CA ASN A 89 -14.17 -12.00 -18.41
C ASN A 89 -13.55 -10.79 -19.14
N ALA A 90 -12.61 -10.08 -18.51
CA ALA A 90 -12.09 -8.82 -19.02
C ALA A 90 -10.84 -8.95 -19.92
N MET A 91 -10.04 -10.01 -19.75
CA MET A 91 -8.75 -10.22 -20.44
C MET A 91 -8.82 -10.14 -21.97
N PRO A 92 -9.82 -10.71 -22.67
CA PRO A 92 -9.87 -10.68 -24.14
C PRO A 92 -9.87 -9.27 -24.76
N SER A 93 -10.31 -8.26 -23.99
CA SER A 93 -10.42 -6.87 -24.44
C SER A 93 -9.51 -5.91 -23.66
N MET A 94 -8.61 -6.42 -22.83
CA MET A 94 -7.83 -5.61 -21.90
C MET A 94 -6.65 -4.92 -22.59
N HIS A 95 -6.49 -3.61 -22.37
CA HIS A 95 -5.32 -2.87 -22.84
C HIS A 95 -4.07 -3.24 -22.04
N GLN A 96 -2.88 -3.04 -22.63
CA GLN A 96 -1.62 -3.37 -21.97
C GLN A 96 -1.44 -2.65 -20.62
N ASP A 97 -1.88 -1.39 -20.51
CA ASP A 97 -1.85 -0.62 -19.26
C ASP A 97 -2.69 -1.29 -18.16
N ASP A 98 -3.87 -1.82 -18.51
CA ASP A 98 -4.73 -2.54 -17.57
C ASP A 98 -4.14 -3.89 -17.19
N VAL A 99 -3.50 -4.59 -18.15
CA VAL A 99 -2.75 -5.83 -17.88
C VAL A 99 -1.63 -5.57 -16.88
N ASP A 100 -0.85 -4.50 -17.06
CA ASP A 100 0.21 -4.12 -16.14
C ASP A 100 -0.33 -3.75 -14.76
N ARG A 101 -1.45 -3.04 -14.71
CA ARG A 101 -2.16 -2.77 -13.44
C ARG A 101 -2.62 -4.05 -12.75
N CYS A 102 -3.14 -5.02 -13.49
CA CYS A 102 -3.50 -6.33 -12.95
C CYS A 102 -2.27 -7.10 -12.43
N ARG A 103 -1.12 -6.99 -13.09
CA ARG A 103 0.16 -7.55 -12.60
C ARG A 103 0.59 -6.91 -11.27
N VAL A 104 0.47 -5.58 -11.14
CA VAL A 104 0.76 -4.87 -9.89
C VAL A 104 -0.19 -5.33 -8.76
N ILE A 105 -1.49 -5.42 -9.04
CA ILE A 105 -2.48 -5.93 -8.10
C ILE A 105 -2.11 -7.36 -7.67
N LYS A 106 -1.78 -8.24 -8.61
CA LYS A 106 -1.40 -9.62 -8.33
C LYS A 106 -0.13 -9.72 -7.50
N ALA A 107 0.89 -8.91 -7.77
CA ALA A 107 2.11 -8.87 -6.97
C ALA A 107 1.84 -8.46 -5.52
N ASN A 108 0.92 -7.52 -5.30
CA ASN A 108 0.49 -7.12 -3.96
C ASN A 108 -0.39 -8.18 -3.26
N HIS A 109 -1.13 -8.99 -4.02
CA HIS A 109 -1.85 -10.14 -3.46
C HIS A 109 -0.88 -11.20 -2.96
N LEU A 110 0.14 -11.53 -3.77
CA LEU A 110 1.20 -12.46 -3.38
C LEU A 110 1.98 -11.94 -2.16
N SER A 111 2.24 -10.63 -2.07
CA SER A 111 2.89 -10.07 -0.88
C SER A 111 2.04 -10.25 0.38
N CYS A 112 0.71 -10.10 0.27
CA CYS A 112 -0.21 -10.41 1.37
C CYS A 112 -0.19 -11.90 1.74
N ILE A 113 -0.06 -12.81 0.77
CA ILE A 113 0.08 -14.26 1.04
C ILE A 113 1.37 -14.53 1.81
N VAL A 114 2.50 -13.98 1.37
CA VAL A 114 3.80 -14.12 2.05
C VAL A 114 3.71 -13.63 3.49
N LEU A 115 3.12 -12.44 3.70
CA LEU A 115 2.92 -11.85 5.01
C LEU A 115 1.98 -12.70 5.90
N ALA A 116 0.87 -13.19 5.35
CA ALA A 116 -0.06 -14.06 6.08
C ALA A 116 0.60 -15.39 6.49
N ALA A 117 1.49 -15.92 5.66
CA ALA A 117 2.25 -17.13 5.99
C ALA A 117 3.18 -16.94 7.20
N LEU A 118 3.59 -15.71 7.52
CA LEU A 118 4.36 -15.40 8.74
C LEU A 118 3.54 -15.61 10.02
N LEU A 119 2.21 -15.47 9.95
CA LEU A 119 1.30 -15.63 11.09
C LEU A 119 0.99 -17.10 11.41
N GLU A 120 1.39 -18.03 10.54
CA GLU A 120 1.11 -19.45 10.74
C GLU A 120 2.10 -20.10 11.71
N SER A 121 1.77 -21.29 12.20
CA SER A 121 2.56 -22.02 13.20
C SER A 121 3.59 -23.00 12.62
N ASN A 122 3.49 -23.38 11.33
CA ASN A 122 4.42 -24.34 10.71
C ASN A 122 5.55 -23.62 9.93
N PRO A 123 6.82 -23.66 10.36
CA PRO A 123 7.91 -22.94 9.70
C PRO A 123 8.48 -23.64 8.44
N GLY A 124 8.36 -24.96 8.33
CA GLY A 124 8.98 -25.74 7.24
C GLY A 124 8.21 -25.61 5.91
N ALA A 125 6.91 -25.85 5.93
CA ALA A 125 6.04 -25.69 4.74
C ALA A 125 5.93 -24.22 4.29
N ARG A 126 6.12 -23.28 5.23
CA ARG A 126 6.11 -21.83 4.98
C ARG A 126 7.23 -21.40 4.05
N ARG A 127 8.46 -21.89 4.24
CA ARG A 127 9.62 -21.38 3.50
C ARG A 127 9.56 -21.70 2.01
N ALA A 128 9.17 -22.93 1.64
CA ALA A 128 9.07 -23.32 0.24
C ALA A 128 7.97 -22.55 -0.53
N ASN A 129 6.82 -22.32 0.13
CA ASN A 129 5.73 -21.55 -0.47
C ASN A 129 6.09 -20.06 -0.58
N VAL A 130 6.77 -19.50 0.42
CA VAL A 130 7.24 -18.11 0.40
C VAL A 130 8.21 -17.86 -0.77
N ASP A 131 9.20 -18.72 -0.99
CA ASP A 131 10.15 -18.51 -2.09
C ASP A 131 9.48 -18.61 -3.47
N LYS A 132 8.50 -19.50 -3.63
CA LYS A 132 7.70 -19.60 -4.85
C LYS A 132 6.91 -18.31 -5.11
N ASP A 133 6.25 -17.78 -4.09
CA ASP A 133 5.48 -16.54 -4.20
C ASP A 133 6.41 -15.33 -4.42
N CYS A 134 7.58 -15.30 -3.77
CA CYS A 134 8.60 -14.29 -4.01
C CYS A 134 9.13 -14.30 -5.44
N LEU A 135 9.41 -15.49 -6.01
CA LEU A 135 9.81 -15.62 -7.40
C LEU A 135 8.73 -15.10 -8.36
N ALA A 136 7.46 -15.41 -8.10
CA ALA A 136 6.34 -14.91 -8.88
C ALA A 136 6.22 -13.37 -8.81
N ILE A 137 6.42 -12.76 -7.63
CA ILE A 137 6.48 -11.30 -7.47
C ILE A 137 7.58 -10.70 -8.35
N VAL A 138 8.78 -11.27 -8.32
CA VAL A 138 9.92 -10.79 -9.14
C VAL A 138 9.61 -10.91 -10.64
N GLY A 139 8.98 -12.00 -11.07
CA GLY A 139 8.54 -12.18 -12.45
C GLY A 139 7.54 -11.11 -12.91
N LEU A 140 6.53 -10.83 -12.08
CA LEU A 140 5.55 -9.76 -12.34
C LEU A 140 6.20 -8.38 -12.37
N ALA A 141 7.11 -8.11 -11.42
CA ALA A 141 7.85 -6.84 -11.35
C ALA A 141 8.69 -6.60 -12.60
N THR A 142 9.38 -7.63 -13.08
CA THR A 142 10.19 -7.58 -14.30
C THR A 142 9.31 -7.27 -15.50
N ALA A 143 8.19 -7.99 -15.66
CA ALA A 143 7.26 -7.78 -16.78
C ALA A 143 6.68 -6.35 -16.81
N VAL A 144 6.33 -5.78 -15.64
CA VAL A 144 5.83 -4.42 -15.53
C VAL A 144 6.94 -3.41 -15.86
N LEU A 145 8.11 -3.51 -15.22
CA LEU A 145 9.19 -2.53 -15.36
C LEU A 145 9.85 -2.54 -16.75
N ASP A 146 9.86 -3.68 -17.43
CA ASP A 146 10.37 -3.78 -18.79
C ASP A 146 9.33 -3.30 -19.82
N GLY A 147 8.03 -3.48 -19.57
CA GLY A 147 6.96 -2.96 -20.44
C GLY A 147 6.93 -1.42 -20.53
N HIS A 148 7.35 -0.74 -19.47
CA HIS A 148 7.34 0.73 -19.38
C HIS A 148 8.43 1.41 -20.23
N THR A 149 9.41 0.67 -20.77
CA THR A 149 10.43 1.27 -21.65
C THR A 149 9.90 1.62 -23.05
N SER A 150 8.74 1.07 -23.44
CA SER A 150 8.20 1.22 -24.80
C SER A 150 6.93 2.08 -24.89
N HIS A 151 6.26 2.33 -23.77
CA HIS A 151 5.02 3.09 -23.74
C HIS A 151 5.10 4.18 -22.67
N SER A 152 5.20 5.44 -23.11
CA SER A 152 5.12 6.62 -22.27
C SER A 152 3.72 6.73 -21.64
N SER A 153 3.48 5.99 -20.56
CA SER A 153 2.19 6.02 -19.87
C SER A 153 2.12 7.21 -18.90
N ARG A 154 0.98 7.90 -18.92
CA ARG A 154 0.63 8.91 -17.93
C ARG A 154 0.67 8.25 -16.55
N ALA A 155 1.42 8.84 -15.61
CA ALA A 155 1.47 8.41 -14.21
C ALA A 155 0.06 8.43 -13.60
N SER A 156 -0.66 7.32 -13.69
CA SER A 156 -1.89 7.12 -12.93
C SER A 156 -1.46 6.94 -11.48
N LYS A 157 -1.93 7.82 -10.59
CA LYS A 157 -1.70 7.74 -9.14
C LYS A 157 -2.44 6.54 -8.56
N SER A 158 -1.92 5.36 -8.85
CA SER A 158 -2.41 4.10 -8.29
C SER A 158 -2.03 4.04 -6.81
N ALA A 159 -2.98 3.65 -5.95
CA ALA A 159 -2.73 3.45 -4.53
C ALA A 159 -1.75 2.28 -4.25
N MET A 160 -1.53 1.40 -5.24
CA MET A 160 -0.63 0.25 -5.15
C MET A 160 0.49 0.38 -6.18
N THR A 161 1.71 0.05 -5.76
CA THR A 161 2.91 0.08 -6.60
C THR A 161 3.68 -1.24 -6.48
N MET A 162 4.72 -1.41 -7.29
CA MET A 162 5.62 -2.58 -7.19
C MET A 162 6.63 -2.48 -6.05
N ALA A 163 6.85 -1.29 -5.49
CA ALA A 163 7.84 -1.08 -4.43
C ALA A 163 7.58 -1.96 -3.21
N GLU A 164 6.33 -2.02 -2.77
CA GLU A 164 5.94 -2.78 -1.58
C GLU A 164 6.17 -4.29 -1.75
N PRO A 165 5.67 -4.97 -2.80
CA PRO A 165 6.00 -6.37 -3.05
C PRO A 165 7.51 -6.66 -3.11
N LEU A 166 8.31 -5.76 -3.71
CA LEU A 166 9.75 -5.93 -3.82
C LEU A 166 10.46 -5.84 -2.46
N VAL A 167 10.03 -4.94 -1.57
CA VAL A 167 10.52 -4.86 -0.18
C VAL A 167 10.21 -6.15 0.59
N ILE A 168 9.02 -6.73 0.38
CA ILE A 168 8.64 -8.02 0.97
C ILE A 168 9.56 -9.14 0.46
N VAL A 169 9.83 -9.22 -0.84
CA VAL A 169 10.79 -10.19 -1.38
C VAL A 169 12.17 -10.01 -0.77
N GLN A 170 12.68 -8.79 -0.70
CA GLN A 170 13.98 -8.49 -0.11
C GLN A 170 14.06 -8.91 1.37
N SER A 171 12.96 -8.81 2.10
CA SER A 171 12.91 -9.11 3.54
C SER A 171 12.75 -10.60 3.85
N TYR A 172 11.98 -11.33 3.02
CA TYR A 172 11.49 -12.66 3.39
C TYR A 172 11.93 -13.80 2.46
N ALA A 173 12.46 -13.51 1.27
CA ALA A 173 13.00 -14.56 0.40
C ALA A 173 14.24 -15.22 1.03
N SER A 174 14.34 -16.54 0.96
CA SER A 174 15.47 -17.29 1.49
C SER A 174 16.69 -17.21 0.55
N SER A 175 16.46 -17.16 -0.75
CA SER A 175 17.51 -17.03 -1.77
C SER A 175 18.11 -15.62 -1.79
N THR A 176 19.43 -15.55 -1.64
CA THR A 176 20.20 -14.30 -1.80
C THR A 176 20.05 -13.71 -3.21
N GLU A 177 19.97 -14.56 -4.23
CA GLU A 177 19.79 -14.13 -5.62
C GLU A 177 18.45 -13.43 -5.82
N LEU A 178 17.37 -13.98 -5.24
CA LEU A 178 16.04 -13.35 -5.29
C LEU A 178 16.04 -11.99 -4.58
N ARG A 179 16.66 -11.90 -3.39
CA ARG A 179 16.77 -10.63 -2.66
C ARG A 179 17.55 -9.59 -3.45
N ASN A 180 18.67 -9.97 -4.06
CA ASN A 180 19.47 -9.07 -4.89
C ASN A 180 18.72 -8.62 -6.15
N HIS A 181 17.98 -9.52 -6.78
CA HIS A 181 17.17 -9.19 -7.95
C HIS A 181 16.03 -8.21 -7.57
N ALA A 182 15.35 -8.45 -6.45
CA ALA A 182 14.33 -7.53 -5.95
C ALA A 182 14.89 -6.14 -5.64
N ALA A 183 16.08 -6.07 -5.01
CA ALA A 183 16.77 -4.80 -4.73
C ALA A 183 17.10 -4.02 -6.01
N HIS A 184 17.57 -4.71 -7.05
CA HIS A 184 17.82 -4.10 -8.36
C HIS A 184 16.54 -3.55 -9.01
N LEU A 185 15.45 -4.32 -9.00
CA LEU A 185 14.16 -3.87 -9.54
C LEU A 185 13.59 -2.69 -8.74
N LEU A 186 13.79 -2.65 -7.43
CA LEU A 186 13.36 -1.56 -6.57
C LEU A 186 14.11 -0.27 -6.91
N ALA A 187 15.42 -0.33 -7.12
CA ALA A 187 16.21 0.81 -7.59
C ALA A 187 15.73 1.32 -8.96
N ARG A 188 15.46 0.42 -9.90
CA ARG A 188 14.87 0.77 -11.21
C ARG A 188 13.52 1.47 -11.05
N HIS A 189 12.64 0.95 -10.19
CA HIS A 189 11.32 1.53 -9.95
C HIS A 189 11.40 2.98 -9.46
N TYR A 190 12.31 3.29 -8.53
CA TYR A 190 12.50 4.66 -8.04
C TYR A 190 13.06 5.61 -9.12
N ASN A 191 14.01 5.15 -9.93
CA ASN A 191 14.56 5.96 -11.03
C ASN A 191 13.49 6.33 -12.07
N VAL A 192 12.56 5.41 -12.36
CA VAL A 192 11.44 5.67 -13.28
C VAL A 192 10.49 6.73 -12.71
N GLN A 193 10.23 6.72 -11.39
CA GLN A 193 9.34 7.72 -10.77
C GLN A 193 9.96 9.12 -10.74
N GLU A 194 11.26 9.24 -10.48
CA GLU A 194 11.95 10.53 -10.43
C GLU A 194 11.93 11.24 -11.80
N THR A 195 12.03 10.47 -12.90
CA THR A 195 11.98 10.99 -14.27
C THR A 195 10.59 11.52 -14.64
N GLN A 196 9.52 11.08 -13.96
CA GLN A 196 8.14 11.48 -14.26
C GLN A 196 7.63 12.67 -13.42
N GLN A 197 8.44 13.20 -12.49
CA GLN A 197 8.07 14.39 -11.74
C GLN A 197 8.28 15.64 -12.62
N PRO A 198 7.23 16.37 -13.03
CA PRO A 198 7.40 17.54 -13.88
C PRO A 198 8.27 18.55 -13.13
N ALA A 199 9.35 18.99 -13.77
CA ALA A 199 10.23 20.02 -13.26
C ALA A 199 9.36 21.19 -12.78
N SER A 200 9.29 21.37 -11.47
CA SER A 200 8.58 22.48 -10.87
C SER A 200 9.23 23.74 -11.41
N THR A 201 8.53 24.43 -12.32
CA THR A 201 8.90 25.76 -12.79
C THR A 201 8.98 26.66 -11.57
N SER A 202 10.19 26.96 -11.13
CA SER A 202 10.48 28.03 -10.17
C SER A 202 9.79 29.30 -10.66
N PRO A 203 8.91 29.94 -9.86
CA PRO A 203 8.48 31.28 -10.19
C PRO A 203 9.69 32.19 -10.07
N ALA A 204 10.05 32.82 -11.19
CA ALA A 204 11.05 33.86 -11.23
C ALA A 204 10.70 34.95 -10.21
N SER A 205 11.69 35.30 -9.38
CA SER A 205 11.69 36.51 -8.58
C SER A 205 11.43 37.73 -9.47
N SER A 206 10.23 38.29 -9.39
CA SER A 206 9.98 39.67 -9.78
C SER A 206 9.74 40.50 -8.52
N VAL A 207 10.80 41.19 -8.14
CA VAL A 207 10.82 42.34 -7.24
C VAL A 207 9.83 43.39 -7.76
N ALA A 208 8.85 43.78 -6.92
CA ALA A 208 8.18 45.06 -7.04
C ALA A 208 7.71 45.53 -5.65
N THR A 209 8.39 46.55 -5.19
CA THR A 209 8.12 47.42 -4.04
C THR A 209 6.72 48.04 -4.04
N SER A 210 6.00 47.98 -2.91
CA SER A 210 5.21 49.12 -2.39
C SER A 210 4.68 48.85 -0.96
N SER A 211 5.04 49.74 -0.04
CA SER A 211 4.42 49.98 1.28
C SER A 211 3.45 51.18 1.17
N PRO A 212 2.82 51.67 2.25
CA PRO A 212 1.94 51.01 3.24
C PRO A 212 0.60 51.78 3.38
N ARG A 213 -0.42 51.21 4.03
CA ARG A 213 -1.51 52.00 4.66
C ARG A 213 -2.11 51.30 5.87
N SER A 214 -1.85 51.87 7.05
CA SER A 214 -2.59 51.67 8.30
C SER A 214 -4.00 52.22 8.21
N VAL A 215 -5.02 51.52 8.75
CA VAL A 215 -6.15 52.16 9.47
C VAL A 215 -6.76 51.18 10.50
N LEU A 216 -6.72 51.63 11.76
CA LEU A 216 -7.57 51.44 12.95
C LEU A 216 -8.44 50.18 13.23
N SER A 217 -8.26 49.71 14.46
CA SER A 217 -9.23 49.50 15.56
C SER A 217 -10.61 48.91 15.28
N GLN A 218 -10.95 47.84 16.02
CA GLN A 218 -12.01 47.93 17.03
C GLN A 218 -11.94 46.82 18.09
N SER A 219 -12.34 47.22 19.29
CA SER A 219 -12.37 46.52 20.57
C SER A 219 -13.78 45.94 20.83
N PHE A 220 -13.89 45.19 21.94
CA PHE A 220 -15.08 44.64 22.62
C PHE A 220 -15.53 43.25 22.11
N GLY A 221 -15.86 42.28 22.97
CA GLY A 221 -16.06 42.32 24.41
C GLY A 221 -16.41 40.93 24.96
N HIS A 222 -16.36 40.88 26.29
CA HIS A 222 -16.64 39.80 27.22
C HIS A 222 -17.97 39.04 26.97
N SER A 223 -18.02 37.74 27.29
CA SER A 223 -18.85 37.21 28.40
C SER A 223 -18.75 35.68 28.60
N ARG A 224 -18.87 35.31 29.88
CA ARG A 224 -18.99 33.99 30.55
C ARG A 224 -20.17 33.17 29.98
N THR A 225 -20.28 31.85 30.14
CA THR A 225 -20.68 31.09 31.36
C THR A 225 -20.43 29.58 31.13
N SER A 226 -19.74 28.85 32.02
CA SER A 226 -20.29 27.98 33.10
C SER A 226 -21.59 27.22 32.79
N SER A 227 -21.53 25.89 32.70
CA SER A 227 -22.49 25.01 33.38
C SER A 227 -21.95 23.59 33.59
N GLN A 228 -22.34 23.08 34.74
CA GLN A 228 -21.94 21.88 35.45
C GLN A 228 -23.07 20.85 35.27
N GLY A 229 -22.75 19.57 35.10
CA GLY A 229 -23.78 18.53 34.98
C GLY A 229 -23.29 17.17 35.45
N ARG A 230 -23.38 16.93 36.76
CA ARG A 230 -23.39 15.58 37.34
C ARG A 230 -24.75 14.94 37.04
N TYR A 231 -24.78 13.66 36.68
CA TYR A 231 -25.87 12.77 37.05
C TYR A 231 -25.30 11.37 37.32
N SER A 232 -25.51 10.92 38.56
CA SER A 232 -25.42 9.53 38.99
C SER A 232 -26.79 8.89 38.76
N GLY A 233 -26.78 7.63 38.35
CA GLY A 233 -27.87 6.67 38.41
C GLY A 233 -27.25 5.29 38.53
#